data_AF-A0A424MA22-F1
#
_entry.id   AF-A0A424MA22-F1
#
_cell.length_a   1.000
_cell.length_b   1.000
_cell.length_c   1.000
_cell.angle_alpha   90.00
_cell.angle_beta   90.00
_cell.angle_gamma   90.00
#
_symmetry.space_group_name_H-M   'P 1'
#
loop_
_entity.id
_entity.type
_entity.pdbx_description
1 polymer ?
#
loop_
_entity_poly.entity_id
_entity_poly.type
_entity_poly.pdbx_seq_one_letter_code
_entity_poly.pdbx_strand_id
1 'polypeptide(L)'
;DQTKTITLDVDNFLTDSKQQENPVSALGISIKMKSLPIIGSILPGGAAEKAGLMVNDQIISINNSGILYASEISPALNALNTNFVDIEVLRGNKTNIIPVELNLVQNAEGIQSRLLGIQFGLKRSFFASFIKGSKETYNLSVKTLQFIGKMLTGNMGTENLSGPIGIAKMAGDTAQAGILPFLYLMALLSISLGVLNLLPIPALDGGQLTLLGVEAIRGSPLPDKVENFVYATGTVMIIFLMVFAVFNDVARF
;
A
#
# COMPACT_ATOMS: atom_id res chain seq x y z
N ASP A 1 -21.96 14.38 7.91
CA ASP A 1 -21.92 13.06 7.26
C ASP A 1 -23.31 12.57 6.95
N GLN A 2 -23.75 12.70 5.70
CA GLN A 2 -24.98 12.07 5.21
C GLN A 2 -24.59 10.77 4.51
N THR A 3 -24.84 9.64 5.15
CA THR A 3 -24.64 8.33 4.54
C THR A 3 -25.77 8.09 3.55
N LYS A 4 -25.44 7.88 2.27
CA LYS A 4 -26.41 7.50 1.24
C LYS A 4 -26.17 6.05 0.85
N THR A 5 -27.16 5.19 1.10
CA THR A 5 -27.12 3.79 0.69
C THR A 5 -27.59 3.69 -0.76
N ILE A 6 -26.81 3.01 -1.61
CA ILE A 6 -27.14 2.73 -3.01
C ILE A 6 -27.04 1.21 -3.19
N THR A 7 -28.09 0.60 -3.74
CA THR A 7 -28.11 -0.82 -4.09
C THR A 7 -27.82 -0.96 -5.59
N LEU A 8 -26.90 -1.86 -5.94
CA LEU A 8 -26.52 -2.16 -7.31
C LEU A 8 -26.68 -3.67 -7.52
N ASP A 9 -27.47 -4.05 -8.52
CA ASP A 9 -27.55 -5.43 -8.95
C ASP A 9 -26.33 -5.74 -9.84
N VAL A 10 -25.65 -6.83 -9.54
CA VAL A 10 -24.40 -7.22 -10.19
C VAL A 10 -24.48 -8.65 -10.69
N ASP A 11 -24.35 -8.80 -12.01
CA ASP A 11 -24.18 -10.10 -12.69
C ASP A 11 -22.70 -10.33 -13.00
N ASN A 12 -22.17 -11.52 -12.67
CA ASN A 12 -20.79 -11.93 -12.96
C ASN A 12 -19.70 -10.97 -12.43
N PHE A 13 -19.85 -10.50 -11.19
CA PHE A 13 -18.88 -9.61 -10.55
C PHE A 13 -17.70 -10.37 -9.92
N LEU A 14 -16.47 -9.94 -10.18
CA LEU A 14 -15.21 -10.50 -9.67
C LEU A 14 -14.90 -11.93 -10.14
N THR A 15 -15.44 -12.32 -11.30
CA THR A 15 -15.26 -13.67 -11.85
C THR A 15 -13.86 -13.91 -12.42
N ASP A 16 -13.12 -12.86 -12.76
CA ASP A 16 -11.73 -12.96 -13.25
C ASP A 16 -10.73 -12.23 -12.33
N SER A 17 -9.48 -12.67 -12.38
CA SER A 17 -8.40 -12.17 -11.51
C SER A 17 -8.12 -10.68 -11.68
N LYS A 18 -8.32 -10.10 -12.88
CA LYS A 18 -8.09 -8.66 -13.10
C LYS A 18 -9.17 -7.82 -12.43
N GLN A 19 -10.42 -8.27 -12.46
CA GLN A 19 -11.51 -7.60 -11.73
C GLN A 19 -11.29 -7.64 -10.21
N GLN A 20 -10.70 -8.72 -9.69
CA GLN A 20 -10.36 -8.86 -8.27
C GLN A 20 -9.28 -7.88 -7.80
N GLU A 21 -8.39 -7.43 -8.68
CA GLU A 21 -7.39 -6.42 -8.36
C GLU A 21 -8.01 -5.03 -8.15
N ASN A 22 -9.09 -4.70 -8.86
CA ASN A 22 -9.80 -3.42 -8.70
C ASN A 22 -11.34 -3.56 -8.74
N PRO A 23 -11.96 -4.06 -7.65
CA PRO A 23 -13.39 -4.32 -7.58
C PRO A 23 -14.26 -3.08 -7.80
N VAL A 24 -13.82 -1.91 -7.31
CA VAL A 24 -14.59 -0.67 -7.40
C VAL A 24 -14.65 -0.18 -8.85
N SER A 25 -13.54 -0.29 -9.58
CA SER A 25 -13.52 0.01 -11.01
C SER A 25 -14.34 -0.98 -11.83
N ALA A 26 -14.39 -2.26 -11.44
CA ALA A 26 -15.22 -3.27 -12.09
C ALA A 26 -16.74 -2.97 -11.96
N LEU A 27 -17.15 -2.22 -10.92
CA LEU A 27 -18.51 -1.69 -10.78
C LEU A 27 -18.76 -0.41 -11.60
N GLY A 28 -17.79 0.06 -12.39
CA GLY A 28 -17.85 1.35 -13.07
C GLY A 28 -17.80 2.56 -12.13
N ILE A 29 -17.44 2.35 -10.86
CA ILE A 29 -17.35 3.41 -9.85
C ILE A 29 -15.92 3.95 -9.82
N SER A 30 -15.77 5.28 -9.86
CA SER A 30 -14.48 5.93 -9.66
C SER A 30 -14.50 6.79 -8.40
N ILE A 31 -13.57 6.51 -7.47
CA ILE A 31 -13.39 7.31 -6.26
C ILE A 31 -12.41 8.44 -6.57
N LYS A 32 -12.89 9.69 -6.54
CA LYS A 32 -12.01 10.86 -6.65
C LYS A 32 -11.59 11.33 -5.27
N MET A 33 -10.30 11.20 -4.96
CA MET A 33 -9.74 11.76 -3.74
C MET A 33 -9.66 13.29 -3.85
N LYS A 34 -10.46 13.98 -3.04
CA LYS A 34 -10.43 15.44 -2.91
C LYS A 34 -9.39 15.84 -1.87
N SER A 35 -8.14 16.05 -2.29
CA SER A 35 -7.09 16.63 -1.45
C SER A 35 -6.73 18.02 -1.96
N LEU A 36 -6.31 18.90 -1.06
CA LEU A 36 -5.80 20.22 -1.43
C LEU A 36 -4.57 20.07 -2.34
N PRO A 37 -4.38 20.94 -3.34
CA PRO A 37 -3.28 20.90 -4.31
C PRO A 37 -1.98 21.47 -3.72
N ILE A 38 -1.56 20.97 -2.55
CA ILE A 38 -0.34 21.41 -1.85
C ILE A 38 0.81 20.46 -2.20
N ILE A 39 1.94 21.00 -2.66
CA ILE A 39 3.14 20.23 -2.96
C ILE A 39 3.72 19.67 -1.66
N GLY A 40 3.85 18.35 -1.59
CA GLY A 40 4.40 17.62 -0.43
C GLY A 40 5.84 17.20 -0.61
N SER A 41 6.19 16.76 -1.82
CA SER A 41 7.57 16.46 -2.21
C SER A 41 7.78 16.78 -3.68
N ILE A 42 9.05 17.00 -4.04
CA ILE A 42 9.48 17.30 -5.40
C ILE A 42 10.49 16.23 -5.79
N LEU A 43 10.36 15.72 -7.01
CA LEU A 43 11.26 14.72 -7.58
C LEU A 43 12.58 15.40 -8.00
N PRO A 44 13.74 14.93 -7.53
CA PRO A 44 15.04 15.45 -7.95
C PRO A 44 15.23 15.34 -9.47
N GLY A 45 15.75 16.39 -10.10
CA GLY A 45 15.91 16.54 -11.55
C GLY A 45 14.60 16.75 -12.32
N GLY A 46 13.45 16.80 -11.64
CA GLY A 46 12.13 16.98 -12.23
C GLY A 46 11.85 18.40 -12.70
N ALA A 47 10.81 18.56 -13.54
CA ALA A 47 10.35 19.85 -14.06
C ALA A 47 10.06 20.88 -12.95
N ALA A 48 9.41 20.44 -11.87
CA ALA A 48 9.09 21.30 -10.73
C ALA A 48 10.33 21.83 -9.99
N GLU A 49 11.36 21.00 -9.83
CA GLU A 49 12.61 21.43 -9.19
C GLU A 49 13.32 22.47 -10.06
N LYS A 50 13.44 22.20 -11.37
CA LYS A 50 14.08 23.12 -12.35
C LYS A 50 13.38 24.47 -12.42
N ALA A 51 12.06 24.50 -12.29
CA ALA A 51 11.26 25.72 -12.31
C ALA A 51 11.25 26.47 -10.95
N GLY A 52 11.82 25.89 -9.89
CA GLY A 52 11.86 26.54 -8.57
C GLY A 52 10.56 26.46 -7.77
N LEU A 53 9.70 25.46 -8.05
CA LEU A 53 8.61 25.11 -7.16
C LEU A 53 9.17 24.61 -5.83
N MET A 54 8.43 24.83 -4.75
CA MET A 54 8.87 24.48 -3.39
C MET A 54 7.82 23.63 -2.67
N VAL A 55 8.29 22.82 -1.71
CA VAL A 55 7.40 22.10 -0.80
C VAL A 55 6.56 23.11 0.00
N ASN A 56 5.27 22.82 0.15
CA ASN A 56 4.21 23.69 0.69
C ASN A 56 3.67 24.76 -0.24
N ASP A 57 4.11 24.86 -1.50
CA ASP A 57 3.38 25.66 -2.49
C ASP A 57 2.00 25.07 -2.72
N GLN A 58 0.96 25.91 -2.70
CA GLN A 58 -0.40 25.51 -3.07
C GLN A 58 -0.65 25.94 -4.51
N ILE A 59 -0.88 24.99 -5.41
CA ILE A 59 -1.22 25.27 -6.80
C ILE A 59 -2.67 25.74 -6.85
N ILE A 60 -2.89 26.99 -7.29
CA ILE A 60 -4.23 27.58 -7.36
C ILE A 60 -4.74 27.69 -8.80
N SER A 61 -3.84 27.73 -9.79
CA SER A 61 -4.21 27.82 -11.20
C SER A 61 -3.13 27.23 -12.11
N ILE A 62 -3.55 26.69 -13.24
CA ILE A 62 -2.71 26.20 -14.34
C ILE A 62 -3.22 26.83 -15.64
N ASN A 63 -2.41 27.65 -16.32
CA ASN A 63 -2.80 28.40 -17.53
C ASN A 63 -4.15 29.12 -17.38
N ASN A 64 -4.36 29.84 -16.26
CA ASN A 64 -5.60 30.53 -15.90
C ASN A 64 -6.83 29.63 -15.61
N SER A 65 -6.67 28.30 -15.61
CA SER A 65 -7.71 27.39 -15.12
C SER A 65 -7.53 27.16 -13.63
N GLY A 66 -8.51 27.57 -12.83
CA GLY A 66 -8.51 27.37 -11.38
C GLY A 66 -8.43 25.88 -11.01
N ILE A 67 -7.57 25.56 -10.05
CA ILE A 67 -7.38 24.22 -9.50
C ILE A 67 -7.81 24.23 -8.04
N LEU A 68 -8.83 23.43 -7.72
CA LEU A 68 -9.33 23.31 -6.34
C LEU A 68 -8.78 22.06 -5.66
N TYR A 69 -8.54 20.99 -6.42
CA TYR A 69 -8.09 19.71 -5.88
C TYR A 69 -6.88 19.16 -6.62
N ALA A 70 -6.02 18.45 -5.89
CA ALA A 70 -4.84 17.79 -6.44
C ALA A 70 -5.16 16.83 -7.61
N SER A 71 -6.33 16.19 -7.56
CA SER A 71 -6.81 15.27 -8.62
C SER A 71 -7.05 15.95 -9.97
N GLU A 72 -7.16 17.27 -10.02
CA GLU A 72 -7.43 18.05 -11.24
C GLU A 72 -6.14 18.39 -12.00
N ILE A 73 -4.97 18.33 -11.34
CA ILE A 73 -3.70 18.76 -11.91
C ILE A 73 -3.24 17.85 -13.05
N SER A 74 -3.17 16.53 -12.83
CA SER A 74 -2.73 15.62 -13.90
C SER A 74 -3.61 15.69 -15.16
N PRO A 75 -4.96 15.70 -15.06
CA PRO A 75 -5.81 15.98 -16.21
C PRO A 75 -5.54 17.33 -16.87
N ALA A 76 -5.38 18.41 -16.10
CA ALA A 76 -5.11 19.74 -16.63
C ALA A 76 -3.79 19.80 -17.41
N LEU A 77 -2.72 19.18 -16.90
CA LEU A 77 -1.43 19.12 -17.58
C LEU A 77 -1.46 18.26 -18.85
N ASN A 78 -2.18 17.14 -18.82
CA ASN A 78 -2.29 16.24 -19.97
C ASN A 78 -3.20 16.81 -21.08
N ALA A 79 -4.14 17.69 -20.75
CA ALA A 79 -4.97 18.40 -21.72
C ALA A 79 -4.22 19.49 -22.51
N LEU A 80 -2.99 19.85 -22.11
CA LEU A 80 -2.20 20.84 -22.81
C LEU A 80 -1.73 20.33 -24.18
N ASN A 81 -1.53 21.25 -25.13
CA ASN A 81 -0.89 20.96 -26.42
C ASN A 81 0.61 21.29 -26.43
N THR A 82 1.11 21.84 -25.32
CA THR A 82 2.48 22.37 -25.17
C THR A 82 3.10 21.79 -23.90
N ASN A 83 4.44 21.77 -23.85
CA ASN A 83 5.18 21.37 -22.65
C ASN A 83 5.43 22.56 -21.70
N PHE A 84 5.14 23.78 -22.12
CA PHE A 84 5.24 24.98 -21.29
C PHE A 84 3.88 25.29 -20.66
N VAL A 85 3.92 25.60 -19.36
CA VAL A 85 2.74 25.92 -18.57
C VAL A 85 3.07 26.95 -17.52
N ASP A 86 2.17 27.93 -17.35
CA ASP A 86 2.25 28.87 -16.24
C ASP A 86 1.46 28.31 -15.05
N ILE A 87 2.16 28.06 -13.95
CA ILE A 87 1.57 27.56 -12.72
C ILE A 87 1.53 28.69 -11.72
N GLU A 88 0.31 29.03 -11.29
CA GLU A 88 0.11 30.00 -10.22
C GLU A 88 0.09 29.26 -8.88
N VAL A 89 0.99 29.67 -7.99
CA VAL A 89 1.12 29.09 -6.65
C VAL A 89 0.96 30.13 -5.56
N LEU A 90 0.27 29.76 -4.49
CA LEU A 90 0.25 30.47 -3.24
C LEU A 90 1.40 29.96 -2.36
N ARG A 91 2.41 30.81 -2.14
CA ARG A 91 3.56 30.55 -1.26
C ARG A 91 3.48 31.48 -0.05
N GLY A 92 3.04 30.94 1.09
CA GLY A 92 2.69 31.75 2.26
C GLY A 92 1.46 32.61 1.97
N ASN A 93 1.61 33.93 1.97
CA ASN A 93 0.54 34.89 1.63
C ASN A 93 0.76 35.60 0.28
N LYS A 94 1.71 35.14 -0.53
CA LYS A 94 2.01 35.72 -1.84
C LYS A 94 1.68 34.74 -2.96
N THR A 95 1.08 35.27 -4.01
CA THR A 95 0.83 34.54 -5.23
C THR A 95 1.98 34.76 -6.20
N ASN A 96 2.56 33.67 -6.70
CA ASN A 96 3.64 33.70 -7.68
C ASN A 96 3.20 32.92 -8.92
N ILE A 97 3.53 33.44 -10.10
CA ILE A 97 3.36 32.71 -11.36
C ILE A 97 4.73 32.16 -11.74
N ILE A 98 4.80 30.84 -11.92
CA ILE A 98 6.04 30.13 -12.21
C ILE A 98 5.87 29.43 -13.57
N PRO A 99 6.62 29.85 -14.61
CA PRO A 99 6.65 29.14 -15.87
C PRO A 99 7.40 27.81 -15.69
N VAL A 100 6.79 26.71 -16.14
CA VAL A 100 7.35 25.37 -16.02
C VAL A 100 7.41 24.70 -17.38
N GLU A 101 8.56 24.12 -17.70
CA GLU A 101 8.72 23.19 -18.80
C GLU A 101 8.54 21.75 -18.29
N LEU A 102 7.47 21.09 -18.73
CA LEU A 102 7.07 19.75 -18.30
C LEU A 102 7.93 18.67 -18.97
N ASN A 103 8.25 17.63 -18.19
CA ASN A 103 8.91 16.44 -18.73
C ASN A 103 7.87 15.53 -19.40
N LEU A 104 8.20 15.05 -20.61
CA LEU A 104 7.45 13.98 -21.26
C LEU A 104 7.97 12.63 -20.76
N VAL A 105 7.08 11.82 -20.20
CA VAL A 105 7.39 10.45 -19.81
C VAL A 105 6.44 9.51 -20.54
N GLN A 106 7.00 8.49 -21.16
CA GLN A 106 6.25 7.45 -21.83
C GLN A 106 6.09 6.26 -20.88
N ASN A 107 4.85 5.79 -20.70
CA ASN A 107 4.63 4.56 -19.95
C ASN A 107 4.98 3.32 -20.81
N ALA A 108 5.00 2.13 -20.20
CA ALA A 108 5.30 0.87 -20.90
C ALA A 108 4.32 0.52 -22.04
N GLU A 109 3.16 1.18 -22.08
CA GLU A 109 2.10 1.02 -23.09
C GLU A 109 2.20 2.05 -24.23
N GLY A 110 3.25 2.89 -24.22
CA GLY A 110 3.50 3.89 -25.25
C GLY A 110 2.74 5.21 -25.07
N ILE A 111 1.92 5.37 -24.02
CA ILE A 111 1.16 6.58 -23.73
C ILE A 111 2.09 7.65 -23.17
N GLN A 112 2.12 8.81 -23.83
CA GLN A 112 2.87 9.97 -23.35
C GLN A 112 2.08 10.71 -22.27
N SER A 113 2.71 10.93 -21.12
CA SER A 113 2.17 11.71 -20.02
C SER A 113 3.09 12.87 -19.71
N ARG A 114 2.52 14.05 -19.45
CA ARG A 114 3.29 15.22 -19.00
C ARG A 114 3.38 15.21 -17.49
N LEU A 115 4.60 15.17 -16.97
CA LEU A 115 4.86 15.11 -15.53
C LEU A 115 5.52 16.39 -15.04
N LEU A 116 4.91 16.97 -14.01
CA LEU A 116 5.47 18.07 -13.24
C LEU A 116 6.56 17.59 -12.27
N GLY A 117 6.53 16.31 -11.85
CA GLY A 117 7.51 15.76 -10.91
C GLY A 117 7.26 16.16 -9.45
N ILE A 118 5.99 16.23 -9.03
CA ILE A 118 5.58 16.53 -7.66
C ILE A 118 4.75 15.40 -7.08
N GLN A 119 4.79 15.24 -5.75
CA GLN A 119 3.78 14.48 -5.02
C GLN A 119 3.05 15.40 -4.05
N PHE A 120 1.74 15.19 -3.91
CA PHE A 120 0.93 16.04 -3.05
C PHE A 120 1.14 15.66 -1.58
N GLY A 121 1.34 16.69 -0.77
CA GLY A 121 1.54 16.56 0.65
C GLY A 121 0.22 16.32 1.35
N LEU A 122 0.06 15.16 1.95
CA LEU A 122 -0.97 14.99 2.97
C LEU A 122 -0.45 15.66 4.25
N LYS A 123 -0.70 16.96 4.43
CA LYS A 123 -0.52 17.58 5.74
C LYS A 123 -1.47 16.90 6.72
N ARG A 124 -0.93 16.01 7.54
CA ARG A 124 -1.65 15.35 8.63
C ARG A 124 -1.01 15.83 9.94
N SER A 125 -1.85 16.19 10.91
CA SER A 125 -1.37 16.39 12.27
C SER A 125 -0.80 15.08 12.82
N PHE A 126 0.07 15.15 13.83
CA PHE A 126 0.64 13.95 14.46
C PHE A 126 -0.44 12.93 14.85
N PHE A 127 -1.54 13.40 15.46
CA PHE A 127 -2.68 12.57 15.84
C PHE A 127 -3.40 11.95 14.64
N ALA A 128 -3.62 12.73 13.58
CA ALA A 128 -4.24 12.23 12.35
C ALA A 128 -3.34 11.19 11.62
N SER A 129 -2.02 11.37 11.68
CA SER A 129 -1.05 10.42 11.16
C SER A 129 -1.04 9.12 11.97
N PHE A 130 -1.11 9.19 13.30
CA PHE A 130 -1.21 8.02 14.16
C PHE A 130 -2.48 7.22 13.85
N ILE A 131 -3.65 7.87 13.82
CA ILE A 131 -4.93 7.22 13.48
C ILE A 131 -4.85 6.58 12.09
N LYS A 132 -4.31 7.30 11.09
CA LYS A 132 -4.18 6.78 9.74
C LYS A 132 -3.23 5.57 9.71
N GLY A 133 -2.12 5.63 10.45
CA GLY A 133 -1.19 4.52 10.64
C GLY A 133 -1.87 3.30 11.24
N SER A 134 -2.57 3.44 12.37
CA SER A 134 -3.31 2.34 13.01
C SER A 134 -4.37 1.75 12.08
N LYS A 135 -5.10 2.59 11.33
CA LYS A 135 -6.08 2.12 10.34
C LYS A 135 -5.42 1.36 9.20
N GLU A 136 -4.26 1.82 8.73
CA GLU A 136 -3.51 1.13 7.69
C GLU A 136 -2.96 -0.20 8.18
N THR A 137 -2.42 -0.24 9.40
CA THR A 137 -1.99 -1.49 10.07
C THR A 137 -3.13 -2.48 10.14
N TYR A 138 -4.31 -2.07 10.64
CA TYR A 138 -5.49 -2.93 10.70
C TYR A 138 -5.91 -3.44 9.31
N ASN A 139 -5.94 -2.56 8.31
CA ASN A 139 -6.30 -2.92 6.95
C ASN A 139 -5.32 -3.93 6.35
N LEU A 140 -4.01 -3.72 6.53
CA LEU A 140 -2.99 -4.65 6.11
C LEU A 140 -3.11 -5.98 6.85
N SER A 141 -3.37 -5.98 8.15
CA SER A 141 -3.58 -7.21 8.92
C SER A 141 -4.77 -8.04 8.41
N VAL A 142 -5.91 -7.38 8.12
CA VAL A 142 -7.08 -8.05 7.54
C VAL A 142 -6.75 -8.62 6.16
N LYS A 143 -6.05 -7.87 5.31
CA LYS A 143 -5.61 -8.34 3.99
C LYS A 143 -4.67 -9.53 4.09
N THR A 144 -3.73 -9.54 5.04
CA THR A 144 -2.84 -10.67 5.29
C THR A 144 -3.64 -11.92 5.67
N LEU A 145 -4.63 -11.80 6.58
CA LEU A 145 -5.50 -12.91 6.93
C LEU A 145 -6.33 -13.42 5.75
N GLN A 146 -6.89 -12.51 4.94
CA GLN A 146 -7.62 -12.87 3.72
C GLN A 146 -6.74 -13.58 2.70
N PHE A 147 -5.50 -13.12 2.52
CA PHE A 147 -4.52 -13.74 1.64
C PHE A 147 -4.19 -15.16 2.07
N ILE A 148 -3.92 -15.36 3.37
CA ILE A 148 -3.70 -16.69 3.96
C ILE A 148 -4.93 -17.58 3.78
N GLY A 149 -6.12 -17.06 4.07
CA GLY A 149 -7.38 -17.81 3.90
C GLY A 149 -7.59 -18.28 2.46
N LYS A 150 -7.42 -17.38 1.48
CA LYS A 150 -7.54 -17.71 0.05
C LYS A 150 -6.51 -18.74 -0.41
N MET A 151 -5.29 -18.69 0.13
CA MET A 151 -4.23 -19.66 -0.13
C MET A 151 -4.61 -21.05 0.39
N LEU A 152 -5.14 -21.13 1.61
CA LEU A 152 -5.60 -22.40 2.21
C LEU A 152 -6.82 -22.99 1.48
N THR A 153 -7.71 -22.14 0.93
CA THR A 153 -8.86 -22.61 0.13
C THR A 153 -8.52 -22.92 -1.33
N GLY A 154 -7.27 -22.72 -1.77
CA GLY A 154 -6.84 -22.98 -3.15
C GLY A 154 -7.33 -21.96 -4.19
N ASN A 155 -7.90 -20.83 -3.76
CA ASN A 155 -8.44 -19.77 -4.63
C ASN A 155 -7.33 -18.82 -5.14
N MET A 156 -6.08 -19.08 -4.79
CA MET A 156 -4.94 -18.27 -5.15
C MET A 156 -3.69 -19.16 -5.19
N GLY A 157 -2.95 -19.10 -6.29
CA GLY A 157 -1.72 -19.87 -6.47
C GLY A 157 -0.62 -19.45 -5.49
N THR A 158 0.25 -20.41 -5.11
CA THR A 158 1.44 -20.19 -4.28
C THR A 158 2.52 -19.34 -4.95
N GLU A 159 2.30 -19.00 -6.22
CA GLU A 159 3.17 -18.20 -7.07
C GLU A 159 3.30 -16.72 -6.65
N ASN A 160 2.44 -16.23 -5.75
CA ASN A 160 2.60 -14.89 -5.15
C ASN A 160 3.26 -14.91 -3.76
N LEU A 161 3.69 -16.09 -3.28
CA LEU A 161 4.37 -16.21 -2.00
C LEU A 161 5.88 -16.06 -2.19
N SER A 162 6.43 -14.95 -1.70
CA SER A 162 7.88 -14.74 -1.69
C SER A 162 8.51 -15.53 -0.54
N GLY A 163 9.44 -16.43 -0.85
CA GLY A 163 10.30 -17.05 0.15
C GLY A 163 11.40 -16.11 0.65
N PRO A 164 12.35 -16.59 1.47
CA PRO A 164 13.43 -15.77 2.02
C PRO A 164 14.29 -15.06 0.97
N ILE A 165 14.62 -15.73 -0.14
CA ILE A 165 15.36 -15.19 -1.29
C ILE A 165 14.49 -14.16 -2.02
N GLY A 166 13.22 -14.48 -2.25
CA GLY A 166 12.26 -13.53 -2.85
C GLY A 166 12.12 -12.23 -2.04
N ILE A 167 12.05 -12.33 -0.71
CA ILE A 167 12.02 -11.19 0.20
C ILE A 167 13.33 -10.40 0.13
N ALA A 168 14.48 -11.07 0.10
CA ALA A 168 15.79 -10.41 -0.02
C ALA A 168 15.90 -9.63 -1.34
N LYS A 169 15.46 -10.21 -2.46
CA LYS A 169 15.42 -9.53 -3.76
C LYS A 169 14.49 -8.32 -3.73
N MET A 170 13.27 -8.48 -3.24
CA MET A 170 12.29 -7.40 -3.13
C MET A 170 12.82 -6.25 -2.26
N ALA A 171 13.52 -6.58 -1.16
CA ALA A 171 14.17 -5.60 -0.31
C ALA A 171 15.28 -4.84 -1.06
N GLY A 172 16.10 -5.53 -1.84
CA GLY A 172 17.12 -4.92 -2.70
C GLY A 172 16.54 -3.98 -3.76
N ASP A 173 15.51 -4.44 -4.49
CA ASP A 173 14.84 -3.64 -5.52
C ASP A 173 14.16 -2.40 -4.91
N THR A 174 13.52 -2.57 -3.76
CA THR A 174 12.81 -1.47 -3.07
C THR A 174 13.79 -0.47 -2.43
N ALA A 175 14.93 -0.94 -1.93
CA ALA A 175 15.98 -0.06 -1.40
C ALA A 175 16.57 0.83 -2.50
N GLN A 176 16.72 0.31 -3.73
CA GLN A 176 17.13 1.11 -4.89
C GLN A 176 16.06 2.15 -5.29
N ALA A 177 14.77 1.83 -5.10
CA ALA A 177 13.67 2.76 -5.35
C ALA A 177 13.56 3.89 -4.30
N GLY A 178 14.27 3.78 -3.17
CA GLY A 178 14.43 4.83 -2.16
C GLY A 178 13.88 4.46 -0.77
N ILE A 179 14.10 5.35 0.19
CA ILE A 179 13.84 5.09 1.60
C ILE A 179 12.34 4.92 1.95
N LEU A 180 11.46 5.69 1.28
CA LEU A 180 10.01 5.62 1.55
C LEU A 180 9.41 4.27 1.15
N PRO A 181 9.61 3.78 -0.10
CA PRO A 181 9.21 2.44 -0.49
C PRO A 181 9.81 1.36 0.44
N PHE A 182 11.07 1.51 0.84
CA PHE A 182 11.75 0.55 1.71
C PHE A 182 11.12 0.49 3.11
N LEU A 183 10.81 1.64 3.72
CA LEU A 183 10.08 1.72 4.98
C LEU A 183 8.68 1.09 4.87
N TYR A 184 7.99 1.29 3.75
CA TYR A 184 6.70 0.66 3.51
C TYR A 184 6.81 -0.87 3.41
N LEU A 185 7.83 -1.39 2.72
CA LEU A 185 8.11 -2.84 2.67
C LEU A 185 8.41 -3.39 4.07
N MET A 186 9.26 -2.72 4.84
CA MET A 186 9.55 -3.14 6.22
C MET A 186 8.29 -3.15 7.09
N ALA A 187 7.41 -2.15 6.95
CA ALA A 187 6.13 -2.12 7.65
C ALA A 187 5.23 -3.29 7.22
N LEU A 188 5.11 -3.55 5.91
CA LEU A 188 4.33 -4.66 5.37
C LEU A 188 4.79 -6.02 5.91
N LEU A 189 6.12 -6.27 5.87
CA LEU A 189 6.70 -7.52 6.37
C LEU A 189 6.53 -7.66 7.89
N SER A 190 6.73 -6.58 8.64
CA SER A 190 6.57 -6.58 10.10
C SER A 190 5.12 -6.86 10.52
N ILE A 191 4.15 -6.23 9.86
CA ILE A 191 2.72 -6.47 10.10
C ILE A 191 2.37 -7.91 9.74
N SER A 192 2.87 -8.42 8.61
CA SER A 192 2.58 -9.79 8.17
C SER A 192 3.14 -10.83 9.14
N LEU A 193 4.37 -10.64 9.62
CA LEU A 193 4.98 -11.50 10.64
C LEU A 193 4.20 -11.44 11.97
N GLY A 194 3.80 -10.24 12.39
CA GLY A 194 2.96 -10.07 13.59
C GLY A 194 1.61 -10.79 13.49
N VAL A 195 0.95 -10.70 12.33
CA VAL A 195 -0.32 -11.40 12.09
C VAL A 195 -0.14 -12.91 12.08
N LEU A 196 0.89 -13.41 11.39
CA LEU A 196 1.22 -14.83 11.36
C LEU A 196 1.52 -15.37 12.76
N ASN A 197 2.30 -14.63 13.55
CA ASN A 197 2.63 -15.02 14.92
C ASN A 197 1.41 -15.06 15.84
N LEU A 198 0.35 -14.29 15.57
CA LEU A 198 -0.90 -14.30 16.35
C LEU A 198 -1.87 -15.43 15.96
N LEU A 199 -1.57 -16.19 14.90
CA LEU A 199 -2.39 -17.35 14.54
C LEU A 199 -2.28 -18.45 15.61
N PRO A 200 -3.33 -19.29 15.78
CA PRO A 200 -3.35 -20.38 16.73
C PRO A 200 -2.52 -21.58 16.23
N ILE A 201 -1.26 -21.32 15.88
CA ILE A 201 -0.31 -22.30 15.38
C ILE A 201 0.63 -22.66 16.53
N PRO A 202 0.74 -23.96 16.89
CA PRO A 202 1.67 -24.39 17.92
C PRO A 202 3.11 -23.96 17.64
N ALA A 203 3.87 -23.60 18.69
CA ALA A 203 5.21 -23.00 18.66
C ALA A 203 5.32 -21.52 18.19
N LEU A 204 4.22 -20.88 17.76
CA LEU A 204 4.13 -19.42 17.63
C LEU A 204 3.45 -18.78 18.85
N ASP A 205 3.61 -17.46 19.01
CA ASP A 205 3.06 -16.67 20.13
C ASP A 205 1.53 -16.85 20.29
N GLY A 206 0.81 -16.86 19.18
CA GLY A 206 -0.63 -17.09 19.12
C GLY A 206 -1.04 -18.49 19.57
N GLY A 207 -0.17 -19.48 19.33
CA GLY A 207 -0.30 -20.83 19.87
C GLY A 207 -0.27 -20.82 21.40
N GLN A 208 0.67 -20.10 22.00
CA GLN A 208 0.75 -19.94 23.46
C GLN A 208 -0.48 -19.23 24.01
N LEU A 209 -0.92 -18.14 23.35
CA LEU A 209 -2.14 -17.42 23.71
C LEU A 209 -3.38 -18.33 23.67
N THR A 210 -3.48 -19.22 22.68
CA THR A 210 -4.56 -20.21 22.64
C THR A 210 -4.49 -21.22 23.79
N LEU A 211 -3.30 -21.70 24.16
CA LEU A 211 -3.15 -22.61 25.30
C LEU A 211 -3.55 -21.94 26.60
N LEU A 212 -3.10 -20.70 26.83
CA LEU A 212 -3.53 -19.87 27.97
C LEU A 212 -5.04 -19.63 27.98
N GLY A 213 -5.65 -19.39 26.82
CA GLY A 213 -7.10 -19.27 26.68
C GLY A 213 -7.83 -20.57 27.08
N VAL A 214 -7.30 -21.73 26.68
CA VAL A 214 -7.83 -23.03 27.07
C VAL A 214 -7.69 -23.26 28.57
N GLU A 215 -6.56 -22.93 29.17
CA GLU A 215 -6.34 -23.02 30.62
C GLU A 215 -7.25 -22.10 31.42
N ALA A 216 -7.47 -20.88 30.94
CA ALA A 216 -8.38 -19.91 31.54
C ALA A 216 -9.82 -20.43 31.57
N ILE A 217 -10.27 -21.09 30.49
CA ILE A 217 -11.60 -21.73 30.44
C ILE A 217 -11.66 -22.95 31.36
N ARG A 218 -10.58 -23.74 31.42
CA ARG A 218 -10.51 -24.97 32.21
C ARG A 218 -10.29 -24.74 33.71
N GLY A 219 -9.84 -23.55 34.09
CA GLY A 219 -9.49 -23.18 35.46
C GLY A 219 -8.30 -23.97 36.04
N SER A 220 -7.55 -24.71 35.22
CA SER A 220 -6.42 -25.53 35.65
C SER A 220 -5.35 -25.66 34.54
N PRO A 221 -4.05 -25.72 34.90
CA PRO A 221 -2.95 -25.82 33.93
C PRO A 221 -3.02 -27.10 33.10
N LEU A 222 -2.73 -27.03 31.80
CA LEU A 222 -2.68 -28.20 30.93
C LEU A 222 -1.66 -29.23 31.45
N PRO A 223 -1.92 -30.55 31.30
CA PRO A 223 -0.91 -31.53 31.64
C PRO A 223 0.34 -31.31 30.79
N ASP A 224 1.52 -31.35 31.41
CA ASP A 224 2.82 -31.14 30.73
C ASP A 224 2.98 -32.00 29.47
N LYS A 225 2.40 -33.20 29.46
CA LYS A 225 2.42 -34.10 28.29
C LYS A 225 1.70 -33.50 27.08
N VAL A 226 0.57 -32.83 27.30
CA VAL A 226 -0.23 -32.21 26.24
C VAL A 226 0.48 -30.96 25.73
N GLU A 227 0.96 -30.12 26.63
CA GLU A 227 1.70 -28.90 26.29
C GLU A 227 2.96 -29.24 25.48
N ASN A 228 3.78 -30.17 25.98
CA ASN A 228 4.99 -30.63 25.27
C ASN A 228 4.67 -31.24 23.90
N PHE A 229 3.58 -32.01 23.78
CA PHE A 229 3.17 -32.59 22.50
C PHE A 229 2.79 -31.51 21.49
N VAL A 230 2.02 -30.51 21.92
CA VAL A 230 1.60 -29.37 21.09
C VAL A 230 2.84 -28.58 20.62
N TYR A 231 3.75 -28.20 21.52
CA TYR A 231 4.96 -27.48 21.14
C TYR A 231 5.91 -28.28 20.24
N ALA A 232 6.10 -29.57 20.53
CA ALA A 232 6.97 -30.42 19.71
C ALA A 232 6.41 -30.56 18.29
N THR A 233 5.10 -30.80 18.17
CA THR A 233 4.43 -30.91 16.86
C THR A 233 4.48 -29.59 16.10
N GLY A 234 4.22 -28.47 16.78
CA GLY A 234 4.34 -27.13 16.21
C GLY A 234 5.74 -26.84 15.67
N THR A 235 6.75 -27.10 16.48
CA THR A 235 8.15 -26.87 16.12
C THR A 235 8.54 -27.69 14.89
N VAL A 236 8.15 -28.97 14.84
CA VAL A 236 8.41 -29.83 13.67
C VAL A 236 7.69 -29.31 12.42
N MET A 237 6.43 -28.89 12.54
CA MET A 237 5.68 -28.29 11.43
C MET A 237 6.33 -27.01 10.90
N ILE A 238 6.78 -26.12 11.80
CA ILE A 238 7.45 -24.87 11.41
C ILE A 238 8.77 -25.16 10.69
N ILE A 239 9.58 -26.09 11.22
CA ILE A 239 10.83 -26.50 10.56
C ILE A 239 10.54 -27.07 9.17
N PHE A 240 9.54 -27.94 9.05
CA PHE A 240 9.15 -28.49 7.75
C PHE A 240 8.72 -27.40 6.78
N LEU A 241 7.88 -26.45 7.23
CA LEU A 241 7.43 -25.32 6.41
C LEU A 241 8.60 -24.42 5.98
N MET A 242 9.56 -24.17 6.88
CA MET A 242 10.76 -23.39 6.56
C MET A 242 11.61 -24.07 5.50
N VAL A 243 11.85 -25.38 5.63
CA VAL A 243 12.58 -26.17 4.62
C VAL A 243 11.83 -26.17 3.29
N PHE A 244 10.51 -26.38 3.32
CA PHE A 244 9.66 -26.34 2.12
C PHE A 244 9.70 -24.97 1.43
N ALA A 245 9.59 -23.88 2.20
CA ALA A 245 9.64 -22.52 1.67
C ALA A 245 10.99 -22.22 1.03
N VAL A 246 12.10 -22.58 1.67
CA VAL A 246 13.45 -22.41 1.11
C VAL A 246 13.62 -23.24 -0.16
N PHE A 247 13.19 -24.50 -0.16
CA PHE A 247 13.28 -25.37 -1.33
C PHE A 247 12.46 -24.83 -2.52
N ASN A 248 11.23 -24.38 -2.27
CA ASN A 248 10.37 -23.78 -3.28
C ASN A 248 10.96 -22.48 -3.84
N ASP A 249 11.63 -21.70 -2.99
CA ASP A 249 12.32 -20.48 -3.43
C ASP A 249 13.52 -20.80 -4.32
N VAL A 250 14.35 -21.79 -3.94
CA VAL A 250 15.50 -22.24 -4.75
C VAL A 250 15.06 -22.88 -6.07
N ALA A 251 13.93 -23.59 -6.10
CA ALA A 251 13.41 -24.15 -7.35
C ALA A 251 12.91 -23.07 -8.33
N ARG A 252 12.59 -21.88 -7.82
CA ARG A 252 12.00 -20.77 -8.57
C ARG A 252 13.04 -19.75 -9.07
N PHE A 253 14.16 -19.60 -8.36
CA PHE A 253 15.23 -18.64 -8.64
C PHE A 253 16.49 -19.32 -9.18
#